data_AF-A0A2D6KXH6-F1
#
_entry.id   AF-A0A2D6KXH6-F1
#
_cell.length_a   1.000
_cell.length_b   1.000
_cell.length_c   1.000
_cell.angle_alpha   90.00
_cell.angle_beta   90.00
_cell.angle_gamma   90.00
#
_symmetry.space_group_name_H-M   'P 1'
#
loop_
_entity.id
_entity.type
_entity.pdbx_description
1 polymer ?
#
loop_
_entity_poly.entity_id
_entity_poly.type
_entity_poly.pdbx_seq_one_letter_code
_entity_poly.pdbx_strand_id
1 'polypeptide(L)'
;MVSKIAHRIEEFILIVLILLGVFDFFELLPGDIEFLKKIISWTLLGYLLYKVDLTNILFGRRENIRNKEIDLFILVAYFSLIVKNLTGYAVSLCEPSKLAGKVVCVGETEIFRGAITWLVDTAPLLNTIFFYIGGILIILISLYMLRLEIKKPSLMSILHEEGLPPREVGSLILRFLSILLVLIGFFVIVFNLMLEWLAMAVEAPLLILGIFFYLFIIIRHHKRFNPETLVYKIGNFGESFYERFINLFHYKETIFLGVSAMLVLHLLTDVAIFIIPYIIGKQGALYFMQLGDGHIPLIHLMLSDLPKMVGINKLALVWTYSFNIIAMLFLLILPALIWYKLYQRKGFNVPHIALALFFCSVAVFLLMPSFRISSINKPILVGVDIQTYSILESGKALLLPFIISLVIGIAAFILSFSHWLKEKMLILGILIIDGFFGYYIYFYFKDISRYYLGSISTLILSPDFFIGLFLAMFYLVNIFLYVVGYIIFLSETKKEFRYVY
;
A
#
# COMPACT_ATOMS: atom_id res chain seq x y z
N MET A 1 1.34 -21.41 -32.27
CA MET A 1 2.34 -22.16 -31.47
C MET A 1 3.00 -21.27 -30.43
N VAL A 2 3.46 -20.07 -30.82
CA VAL A 2 4.08 -19.07 -29.92
C VAL A 2 3.21 -18.71 -28.70
N SER A 3 1.91 -18.49 -28.86
CA SER A 3 1.01 -18.18 -27.72
C SER A 3 0.90 -19.31 -26.70
N LYS A 4 0.93 -20.58 -27.14
CA LYS A 4 0.89 -21.74 -26.23
C LYS A 4 2.17 -21.90 -25.42
N ILE A 5 3.32 -21.55 -26.00
CA ILE A 5 4.61 -21.60 -25.30
C ILE A 5 4.71 -20.47 -24.28
N ALA A 6 4.35 -19.24 -24.68
CA ALA A 6 4.33 -18.08 -23.78
C ALA A 6 3.47 -18.36 -22.53
N HIS A 7 2.27 -18.90 -22.72
CA HIS A 7 1.41 -19.26 -21.59
C HIS A 7 2.00 -20.33 -20.68
N ARG A 8 2.67 -21.36 -21.22
CA ARG A 8 3.33 -22.37 -20.39
C ARG A 8 4.48 -21.81 -19.55
N ILE A 9 5.18 -20.81 -20.07
CA ILE A 9 6.25 -20.13 -19.34
C ILE A 9 5.66 -19.27 -18.21
N GLU A 10 4.59 -18.51 -18.49
CA GLU A 10 3.87 -17.74 -17.47
C GLU A 10 3.37 -18.65 -16.34
N GLU A 11 2.78 -19.80 -16.69
CA GLU A 11 2.31 -20.82 -15.75
C GLU A 11 3.45 -21.36 -14.88
N PHE A 12 4.60 -21.68 -15.50
CA PHE A 12 5.77 -22.20 -14.79
C PHE A 12 6.34 -21.18 -13.80
N ILE A 13 6.54 -19.93 -14.24
CA ILE A 13 7.07 -18.87 -13.37
C ILE A 13 6.15 -18.66 -12.16
N LEU A 14 4.83 -18.70 -12.38
CA LEU A 14 3.88 -18.53 -11.30
C LEU A 14 3.93 -19.70 -10.29
N ILE A 15 4.02 -20.95 -10.77
CA ILE A 15 4.21 -22.12 -9.90
C ILE A 15 5.48 -21.98 -9.06
N VAL A 16 6.58 -21.54 -9.68
CA VAL A 16 7.85 -21.28 -8.97
C VAL A 16 7.65 -20.22 -7.90
N LEU A 17 6.98 -19.10 -8.18
CA LEU A 17 6.70 -18.08 -7.17
C LEU A 17 5.85 -18.59 -6.00
N ILE A 18 4.92 -19.51 -6.25
CA ILE A 18 4.10 -20.11 -5.18
C ILE A 18 4.93 -21.01 -4.30
N LEU A 19 5.75 -21.89 -4.89
CA LEU A 19 6.64 -22.74 -4.13
C LEU A 19 7.59 -21.89 -3.28
N LEU A 20 8.18 -20.85 -3.88
CA LEU A 20 9.01 -19.88 -3.16
C LEU A 20 8.21 -19.22 -2.02
N GLY A 21 7.00 -18.73 -2.27
CA GLY A 21 6.15 -18.14 -1.25
C GLY A 21 5.80 -19.11 -0.10
N VAL A 22 5.51 -20.37 -0.40
CA VAL A 22 5.25 -21.39 0.63
C VAL A 22 6.50 -21.66 1.46
N PHE A 23 7.67 -21.82 0.85
CA PHE A 23 8.93 -21.99 1.59
C PHE A 23 9.27 -20.77 2.43
N ASP A 24 9.01 -19.57 1.92
CA ASP A 24 9.17 -18.30 2.63
C ASP A 24 8.29 -18.24 3.88
N PHE A 25 7.04 -18.72 3.80
CA PHE A 25 6.13 -18.78 4.97
C PHE A 25 6.74 -19.49 6.17
N PHE A 26 7.40 -20.60 5.86
CA PHE A 26 8.00 -21.50 6.82
C PHE A 26 9.42 -21.08 7.18
N GLU A 27 9.88 -19.91 6.69
CA GLU A 27 11.23 -19.38 6.91
C GLU A 27 12.31 -20.37 6.43
N LEU A 28 12.01 -21.11 5.35
CA LEU A 28 12.89 -22.14 4.78
C LEU A 28 13.76 -21.61 3.64
N LEU A 29 13.52 -20.39 3.16
CA LEU A 29 14.30 -19.80 2.08
C LEU A 29 15.58 -19.13 2.60
N PRO A 30 16.74 -19.44 1.99
CA PRO A 30 17.95 -18.63 2.14
C PRO A 30 17.74 -17.19 1.65
N GLY A 31 18.44 -16.23 2.24
CA GLY A 31 18.27 -14.79 1.94
C GLY A 31 18.55 -14.43 0.48
N ASP A 32 19.47 -15.13 -0.17
CA ASP A 32 19.78 -14.95 -1.59
C ASP A 32 18.68 -15.47 -2.53
N ILE A 33 17.99 -16.55 -2.14
CA ILE A 33 16.80 -17.04 -2.86
C ILE A 33 15.62 -16.08 -2.63
N GLU A 34 15.51 -15.48 -1.45
CA GLU A 34 14.55 -14.41 -1.16
C GLU A 34 14.79 -13.18 -2.06
N PHE A 35 16.06 -12.81 -2.25
CA PHE A 35 16.46 -11.75 -3.18
C PHE A 35 16.02 -12.05 -4.62
N LEU A 36 16.31 -13.25 -5.11
CA LEU A 36 15.89 -13.68 -6.46
C LEU A 36 14.37 -13.69 -6.61
N LYS A 37 13.63 -14.19 -5.60
CA LYS A 37 12.16 -14.18 -5.55
C LYS A 37 11.65 -12.74 -5.75
N LYS A 38 12.26 -11.75 -5.10
CA LYS A 38 11.87 -10.33 -5.24
C LYS A 38 12.05 -9.81 -6.65
N ILE A 39 13.19 -10.10 -7.29
CA ILE A 39 13.47 -9.70 -8.68
C ILE A 39 12.46 -10.32 -9.65
N ILE A 40 12.17 -11.62 -9.53
CA ILE A 40 11.18 -12.31 -10.36
C ILE A 40 9.82 -11.66 -10.22
N SER A 41 9.41 -11.36 -8.99
CA SER A 41 8.13 -10.70 -8.72
C SER A 41 8.05 -9.32 -9.36
N TRP A 42 9.05 -8.47 -9.15
CA TRP A 42 9.08 -7.14 -9.77
C TRP A 42 9.05 -7.20 -11.30
N THR A 43 9.74 -8.17 -11.89
CA THR A 43 9.73 -8.41 -13.34
C THR A 43 8.33 -8.79 -13.83
N LEU A 44 7.63 -9.67 -13.10
CA LEU A 44 6.26 -10.06 -13.39
C LEU A 44 5.28 -8.88 -13.29
N LEU A 45 5.43 -8.01 -12.29
CA LEU A 45 4.61 -6.81 -12.20
C LEU A 45 4.88 -5.85 -13.36
N GLY A 46 6.14 -5.65 -13.72
CA GLY A 46 6.50 -4.87 -14.91
C GLY A 46 5.81 -5.42 -16.16
N TYR A 47 5.80 -6.74 -16.32
CA TYR A 47 5.08 -7.40 -17.41
C TYR A 47 3.56 -7.19 -17.34
N LEU A 48 2.94 -7.29 -16.16
CA LEU A 48 1.51 -7.03 -16.01
C LEU A 48 1.15 -5.58 -16.36
N LEU A 49 1.92 -4.61 -15.88
CA LEU A 49 1.72 -3.20 -16.20
C LEU A 49 1.92 -2.91 -17.70
N TYR A 50 2.83 -3.60 -18.36
CA TYR A 50 2.99 -3.54 -19.81
C TYR A 50 1.75 -4.06 -20.55
N LYS A 51 1.05 -5.06 -19.99
CA LYS A 51 -0.21 -5.58 -20.56
C LYS A 51 -1.40 -4.66 -20.38
N VAL A 52 -1.39 -3.83 -19.33
CA VAL A 52 -2.46 -2.89 -18.98
C VAL A 52 -2.62 -1.72 -19.97
N ASP A 53 -1.65 -1.49 -20.86
CA ASP A 53 -1.64 -0.35 -21.81
C ASP A 53 -1.67 1.01 -21.09
N LEU A 54 -0.57 1.39 -20.42
CA LEU A 54 -0.46 2.66 -19.69
C LEU A 54 -0.82 3.86 -20.58
N THR A 55 -0.36 3.88 -21.83
CA THR A 55 -0.70 4.93 -22.79
C THR A 55 -2.21 5.01 -23.05
N ASN A 56 -2.94 3.89 -23.02
CA ASN A 56 -4.39 3.90 -23.17
C ASN A 56 -5.08 4.51 -21.94
N ILE A 57 -4.63 4.20 -20.72
CA ILE A 57 -5.15 4.83 -19.50
C ILE A 57 -4.90 6.35 -19.53
N LEU A 58 -3.69 6.74 -19.93
CA LEU A 58 -3.26 8.14 -19.90
C LEU A 58 -3.88 8.98 -21.02
N PHE A 59 -4.00 8.45 -22.25
CA PHE A 59 -4.40 9.22 -23.45
C PHE A 59 -5.66 8.71 -24.17
N GLY A 60 -6.25 7.59 -23.74
CA GLY A 60 -7.53 7.09 -24.28
C GLY A 60 -7.42 6.46 -25.67
N ARG A 61 -6.23 6.00 -26.05
CA ARG A 61 -5.94 5.50 -27.40
C ARG A 61 -5.94 3.97 -27.43
N ARG A 62 -6.98 3.37 -28.00
CA ARG A 62 -7.06 1.91 -28.20
C ARG A 62 -6.14 1.42 -29.33
N GLU A 63 -5.37 0.39 -29.01
CA GLU A 63 -4.75 -0.62 -29.89
C GLU A 63 -4.05 -0.10 -31.16
N ASN A 64 -2.97 0.67 -30.99
CA ASN A 64 -1.96 0.77 -32.05
C ASN A 64 -0.62 0.24 -31.53
N ILE A 65 0.00 -0.67 -32.28
CA ILE A 65 1.25 -1.39 -31.91
C ILE A 65 2.35 -0.41 -31.46
N ARG A 66 2.40 0.77 -32.08
CA ARG A 66 3.37 1.83 -31.78
C ARG A 66 3.28 2.40 -30.35
N ASN A 67 2.17 2.17 -29.63
CA ASN A 67 2.01 2.65 -28.25
C ASN A 67 2.71 1.72 -27.24
N LYS A 68 2.89 0.43 -27.56
CA LYS A 68 3.54 -0.53 -26.65
C LYS A 68 5.00 -0.21 -26.41
N GLU A 69 5.71 0.32 -27.40
CA GLU A 69 7.10 0.79 -27.22
C GLU A 69 7.18 1.91 -26.16
N ILE A 70 6.23 2.84 -26.17
CA ILE A 70 6.16 3.94 -25.20
C ILE A 70 5.92 3.38 -23.79
N ASP A 71 4.98 2.44 -23.66
CA ASP A 71 4.69 1.79 -22.37
C ASP A 71 5.93 1.07 -21.82
N LEU A 72 6.71 0.41 -22.69
CA LEU A 72 7.98 -0.20 -22.29
C LEU A 72 8.98 0.85 -21.79
N PHE A 73 9.15 1.97 -22.50
CA PHE A 73 10.04 3.05 -22.07
C PHE A 73 9.58 3.70 -20.75
N ILE A 74 8.27 3.87 -20.56
CA ILE A 74 7.71 4.33 -19.28
C ILE A 74 8.11 3.38 -18.15
N LEU A 75 7.95 2.07 -18.37
CA LEU A 75 8.33 1.06 -17.38
C LEU A 75 9.83 1.06 -17.11
N VAL A 76 10.68 1.13 -18.13
CA VAL A 76 12.14 1.22 -17.93
C VAL A 76 12.50 2.46 -17.12
N ALA A 77 11.88 3.60 -17.40
CA ALA A 77 12.10 4.83 -16.64
C ALA A 77 11.68 4.66 -15.18
N TYR A 78 10.52 4.07 -14.92
CA TYR A 78 10.03 3.81 -13.56
C TYR A 78 10.88 2.79 -12.80
N PHE A 79 11.28 1.68 -13.44
CA PHE A 79 12.19 0.71 -12.85
C PHE A 79 13.54 1.33 -12.50
N SER A 80 14.04 2.24 -13.34
CA SER A 80 15.27 2.99 -13.08
C SER A 80 15.14 3.86 -11.82
N LEU A 81 14.01 4.53 -11.61
CA LEU A 81 13.77 5.36 -10.43
C LEU A 81 13.65 4.57 -9.11
N ILE A 82 13.26 3.28 -9.16
CA ILE A 82 13.14 2.43 -7.97
C ILE A 82 14.37 1.55 -7.69
N VAL A 83 15.47 1.69 -8.46
CA VAL A 83 16.69 0.90 -8.21
C VAL A 83 17.18 1.06 -6.77
N LYS A 84 16.92 2.22 -6.15
CA LYS A 84 17.17 2.45 -4.72
C LYS A 84 16.47 1.45 -3.79
N ASN A 85 15.29 0.95 -4.16
CA ASN A 85 14.56 -0.04 -3.38
C ASN A 85 15.23 -1.41 -3.53
N LEU A 86 15.78 -1.73 -4.71
CA LEU A 86 16.55 -2.96 -4.95
C LEU A 86 17.82 -2.97 -4.10
N THR A 87 18.60 -1.89 -4.17
CA THR A 87 19.86 -1.76 -3.43
C THR A 87 19.60 -1.66 -1.94
N GLY A 88 18.55 -0.95 -1.51
CA GLY A 88 18.11 -0.92 -0.11
C GLY A 88 17.74 -2.29 0.42
N TYR A 89 17.06 -3.12 -0.39
CA TYR A 89 16.76 -4.50 -0.01
C TYR A 89 18.02 -5.36 0.08
N ALA A 90 18.93 -5.28 -0.90
CA ALA A 90 20.22 -5.96 -0.86
C ALA A 90 21.03 -5.57 0.39
N VAL A 91 21.06 -4.29 0.76
CA VAL A 91 21.70 -3.80 1.99
C VAL A 91 21.04 -4.41 3.23
N SER A 92 19.72 -4.59 3.24
CA SER A 92 19.01 -5.16 4.38
C SER A 92 19.27 -6.65 4.63
N LEU A 93 19.68 -7.38 3.59
CA LEU A 93 20.12 -8.78 3.70
C LEU A 93 21.55 -8.90 4.26
N CYS A 94 22.27 -7.77 4.32
CA CYS A 94 23.66 -7.73 4.72
C CYS A 94 23.86 -6.94 6.02
N GLU A 95 24.28 -7.64 7.07
CA GLU A 95 24.64 -6.98 8.32
C GLU A 95 26.10 -6.49 8.27
N PRO A 96 26.38 -5.26 8.72
CA PRO A 96 27.75 -4.83 8.93
C PRO A 96 28.38 -5.66 10.06
N SER A 97 29.29 -6.57 9.70
CA SER A 97 30.00 -7.36 10.71
C SER A 97 30.92 -6.47 11.53
N LYS A 98 30.64 -6.39 12.85
CA LYS A 98 31.46 -5.65 13.81
C LYS A 98 32.90 -6.15 13.90
N LEU A 99 33.20 -7.38 13.46
CA LEU A 99 34.48 -8.03 13.71
C LEU A 99 35.55 -7.80 12.63
N ALA A 100 35.19 -7.30 11.45
CA ALA A 100 36.15 -7.25 10.33
C ALA A 100 36.03 -6.03 9.39
N GLY A 101 35.08 -5.12 9.64
CA GLY A 101 34.78 -4.04 8.68
C GLY A 101 34.32 -4.55 7.30
N LYS A 102 34.04 -5.86 7.19
CA LYS A 102 33.50 -6.51 6.01
C LYS A 102 32.00 -6.69 6.20
N VAL A 103 31.24 -6.36 5.17
CA VAL A 103 29.82 -6.65 5.09
C VAL A 103 29.65 -8.18 5.00
N VAL A 104 28.89 -8.76 5.91
CA VAL A 104 28.59 -10.20 5.90
C VAL A 104 27.09 -10.35 5.69
N CYS A 105 26.73 -10.93 4.56
CA CYS A 105 25.33 -11.20 4.25
C CYS A 105 24.92 -12.51 4.94
N VAL A 106 23.83 -12.44 5.72
CA VAL A 106 23.43 -13.48 6.66
C VAL A 106 22.49 -14.45 5.95
N GLY A 107 22.75 -15.76 6.05
CA GLY A 107 21.83 -16.78 5.55
C GLY A 107 21.84 -17.00 4.04
N GLU A 108 22.90 -16.58 3.33
CA GLU A 108 23.02 -16.76 1.88
C GLU A 108 23.69 -18.08 1.51
N THR A 109 23.22 -18.70 0.43
CA THR A 109 24.04 -19.66 -0.31
C THR A 109 25.15 -18.93 -1.09
N GLU A 110 26.27 -19.60 -1.37
CA GLU A 110 27.41 -19.00 -2.11
C GLU A 110 27.06 -18.58 -3.56
N ILE A 111 25.84 -18.86 -4.05
CA ILE A 111 25.46 -18.67 -5.46
C ILE A 111 25.34 -17.19 -5.84
N PHE A 112 24.61 -16.37 -5.07
CA PHE A 112 24.38 -14.96 -5.42
C PHE A 112 25.14 -13.96 -4.55
N ARG A 113 25.90 -14.45 -3.58
CA ARG A 113 26.67 -13.61 -2.65
C ARG A 113 27.48 -12.54 -3.36
N GLY A 114 28.24 -12.90 -4.40
CA GLY A 114 29.06 -11.95 -5.16
C GLY A 114 28.25 -10.83 -5.84
N ALA A 115 27.05 -11.15 -6.33
CA ALA A 115 26.16 -10.16 -6.94
C ALA A 115 25.55 -9.22 -5.90
N ILE A 116 25.12 -9.75 -4.75
CA ILE A 116 24.56 -8.97 -3.65
C ILE A 116 25.63 -8.04 -3.05
N THR A 117 26.84 -8.54 -2.79
CA THR A 117 27.94 -7.71 -2.28
C THR A 117 28.31 -6.60 -3.28
N TRP A 118 28.34 -6.91 -4.58
CA TRP A 118 28.59 -5.89 -5.60
C TRP A 118 27.49 -4.82 -5.62
N LEU A 119 26.22 -5.22 -5.51
CA LEU A 119 25.10 -4.28 -5.44
C LEU A 119 25.20 -3.37 -4.21
N VAL A 120 25.55 -3.92 -3.04
CA VAL A 120 25.70 -3.16 -1.80
C VAL A 120 26.87 -2.17 -1.90
N ASP A 121 28.03 -2.62 -2.37
CA ASP A 121 29.24 -1.79 -2.49
C ASP A 121 29.08 -0.66 -3.51
N THR A 122 28.27 -0.88 -4.55
CA THR A 122 28.02 0.10 -5.62
C THR A 122 26.68 0.84 -5.46
N ALA A 123 25.93 0.60 -4.37
CA ALA A 123 24.57 1.12 -4.19
C ALA A 123 24.45 2.64 -4.36
N PRO A 124 25.31 3.50 -3.76
CA PRO A 124 25.20 4.94 -3.95
C PRO A 124 25.36 5.36 -5.41
N LEU A 125 26.32 4.76 -6.13
CA LEU A 125 26.58 5.07 -7.53
C LEU A 125 25.42 4.61 -8.42
N LEU A 126 24.94 3.37 -8.23
CA LEU A 126 23.81 2.82 -8.98
C LEU A 126 22.55 3.66 -8.76
N ASN A 127 22.25 4.04 -7.51
CA ASN A 127 21.08 4.84 -7.18
C ASN A 127 21.12 6.19 -7.90
N THR A 128 22.26 6.88 -7.90
CA THR A 128 22.43 8.15 -8.61
C THR A 128 22.28 7.96 -10.12
N ILE A 129 23.04 7.04 -10.74
CA ILE A 129 23.02 6.83 -12.20
C ILE A 129 21.62 6.46 -12.69
N PHE A 130 20.98 5.47 -12.07
CA PHE A 130 19.65 5.03 -12.49
C PHE A 130 18.56 6.07 -12.22
N PHE A 131 18.72 6.90 -11.18
CA PHE A 131 17.82 8.03 -10.98
C PHE A 131 17.93 9.05 -12.13
N TYR A 132 19.15 9.41 -12.56
CA TYR A 132 19.36 10.28 -13.73
C TYR A 132 18.77 9.67 -15.01
N ILE A 133 19.03 8.39 -15.27
CA ILE A 133 18.47 7.68 -16.43
C ILE A 133 16.94 7.74 -16.40
N GLY A 134 16.33 7.39 -15.26
CA GLY A 134 14.87 7.40 -15.10
C GLY A 134 14.27 8.79 -15.29
N GLY A 135 14.85 9.82 -14.65
CA GLY A 135 14.37 11.19 -14.77
C GLY A 135 14.49 11.76 -16.19
N ILE A 136 15.63 11.54 -16.85
CA ILE A 136 15.85 11.97 -18.24
C ILE A 136 14.87 11.25 -19.18
N LEU A 137 14.69 9.93 -19.02
CA LEU A 137 13.73 9.17 -19.82
C LEU A 137 12.31 9.69 -19.64
N ILE A 138 11.87 9.99 -18.42
CA ILE A 138 10.53 10.59 -18.21
C ILE A 138 10.38 11.90 -18.99
N ILE A 139 11.37 12.80 -18.93
CA ILE A 139 11.33 14.07 -19.69
C ILE A 139 11.24 13.81 -21.20
N LEU A 140 12.06 12.91 -21.73
CA LEU A 140 12.07 12.56 -23.16
C LEU A 140 10.74 11.92 -23.59
N ILE A 141 10.18 11.04 -22.77
CA ILE A 141 8.87 10.44 -23.00
C ILE A 141 7.78 11.52 -22.99
N SER A 142 7.80 12.44 -22.02
CA SER A 142 6.85 13.56 -21.97
C SER A 142 6.94 14.44 -23.24
N LEU A 143 8.15 14.74 -23.72
CA LEU A 143 8.36 15.48 -24.96
C LEU A 143 7.84 14.72 -26.19
N TYR A 144 8.06 13.41 -26.24
CA TYR A 144 7.53 12.57 -27.32
C TYR A 144 6.00 12.52 -27.31
N MET A 145 5.40 12.36 -26.12
CA MET A 145 3.96 12.27 -25.92
C MET A 145 3.20 13.57 -26.24
N LEU A 146 3.88 14.72 -26.33
CA LEU A 146 3.29 15.96 -26.86
C LEU A 146 2.64 15.78 -28.22
N ARG A 147 3.15 14.85 -29.05
CA ARG A 147 2.67 14.58 -30.41
C ARG A 147 1.42 13.71 -30.45
N LEU A 148 1.05 13.09 -29.34
CA LEU A 148 -0.11 12.20 -29.27
C LEU A 148 -1.41 13.00 -29.29
N GLU A 149 -2.52 12.37 -29.64
CA GLU A 149 -3.85 12.97 -29.53
C GLU A 149 -4.45 12.57 -28.17
N ILE A 150 -5.04 13.52 -27.43
CA ILE A 150 -5.75 13.21 -26.18
C ILE A 150 -7.20 12.86 -26.52
N LYS A 151 -7.64 11.65 -26.17
CA LYS A 151 -9.01 11.15 -26.42
C LYS A 151 -9.73 10.87 -25.11
N LYS A 152 -11.05 11.00 -25.11
CA LYS A 152 -11.93 10.49 -24.04
C LYS A 152 -12.27 9.02 -24.24
N PRO A 153 -12.44 8.25 -23.16
CA PRO A 153 -12.07 8.57 -21.78
C PRO A 153 -10.56 8.43 -21.55
N SER A 154 -9.92 9.35 -20.81
CA SER A 154 -8.52 9.23 -20.38
C SER A 154 -8.16 10.18 -19.23
N LEU A 155 -7.10 9.87 -18.48
CA LEU A 155 -6.61 10.76 -17.42
C LEU A 155 -6.18 12.14 -17.96
N MET A 156 -5.51 12.20 -19.12
CA MET A 156 -5.12 13.47 -19.71
C MET A 156 -6.32 14.33 -20.12
N SER A 157 -7.43 13.72 -20.56
CA SER A 157 -8.65 14.48 -20.94
C SER A 157 -9.35 15.16 -19.75
N ILE A 158 -9.02 14.76 -18.52
CA ILE A 158 -9.47 15.43 -17.28
C ILE A 158 -8.66 16.70 -17.05
N LEU A 159 -7.35 16.64 -17.27
CA LEU A 159 -6.41 17.69 -16.88
C LEU A 159 -6.13 18.71 -18.00
N HIS A 160 -6.30 18.32 -19.26
CA HIS A 160 -5.99 19.15 -20.41
C HIS A 160 -7.04 19.01 -21.51
N GLU A 161 -7.07 19.98 -22.44
CA GLU A 161 -8.00 20.00 -23.57
C GLU A 161 -7.80 18.79 -24.50
N GLU A 162 -8.91 18.33 -25.07
CA GLU A 162 -8.92 17.19 -25.98
C GLU A 162 -8.37 17.52 -27.36
N GLY A 163 -7.92 16.49 -28.06
CA GLY A 163 -7.56 16.57 -29.48
C GLY A 163 -6.06 16.69 -29.74
N LEU A 164 -5.76 17.26 -30.91
CA LEU A 164 -4.42 17.33 -31.48
C LEU A 164 -3.50 18.27 -30.68
N PRO A 165 -2.17 18.16 -30.85
CA PRO A 165 -1.21 19.06 -30.18
C PRO A 165 -1.52 20.54 -30.48
N PRO A 166 -1.54 21.42 -29.47
CA PRO A 166 -1.80 22.83 -29.68
C PRO A 166 -0.69 23.47 -30.53
N ARG A 167 -1.01 24.54 -31.26
CA ARG A 167 -0.04 25.26 -32.09
C ARG A 167 0.71 26.35 -31.32
N GLU A 168 0.11 26.88 -30.27
CA GLU A 168 0.69 27.94 -29.45
C GLU A 168 1.73 27.39 -28.49
N VAL A 169 2.87 28.09 -28.38
CA VAL A 169 4.01 27.69 -27.54
C VAL A 169 3.60 27.58 -26.06
N GLY A 170 2.80 28.53 -25.56
CA GLY A 170 2.32 28.51 -24.17
C GLY A 170 1.49 27.26 -23.86
N SER A 171 0.54 26.93 -24.73
CA SER A 171 -0.31 25.74 -24.61
C SER A 171 0.48 24.45 -24.77
N LEU A 172 1.52 24.43 -25.61
CA LEU A 172 2.46 23.31 -25.72
C LEU A 172 3.26 23.09 -24.43
N ILE A 173 3.77 24.17 -23.82
CA ILE A 173 4.47 24.10 -22.54
C ILE A 173 3.53 23.60 -21.44
N LEU A 174 2.32 24.14 -21.36
CA LEU A 174 1.32 23.68 -20.38
C LEU A 174 1.03 22.19 -20.55
N ARG A 175 0.80 21.75 -21.79
CA ARG A 175 0.57 20.33 -22.12
C ARG A 175 1.76 19.46 -21.74
N PHE A 176 2.99 19.90 -22.01
CA PHE A 176 4.22 19.19 -21.62
C PHE A 176 4.28 19.02 -20.10
N LEU A 177 4.07 20.10 -19.35
CA LEU A 177 4.09 20.09 -17.89
C LEU A 177 2.98 19.21 -17.32
N SER A 178 1.77 19.22 -17.91
CA SER A 178 0.69 18.32 -17.51
C SER A 178 1.06 16.85 -17.74
N ILE A 179 1.62 16.49 -18.91
CA ILE A 179 2.06 15.12 -19.20
C ILE A 179 3.16 14.70 -18.22
N LEU A 180 4.16 15.56 -18.00
CA LEU A 180 5.25 15.31 -17.06
C LEU A 180 4.72 15.05 -15.65
N LEU A 181 3.83 15.92 -15.15
CA LEU A 181 3.23 15.78 -13.83
C LEU A 181 2.36 14.52 -13.74
N VAL A 182 1.65 14.13 -14.80
CA VAL A 182 0.86 12.89 -14.83
C VAL A 182 1.75 11.66 -14.80
N LEU A 183 2.85 11.63 -15.56
CA LEU A 183 3.80 10.51 -15.52
C LEU A 183 4.48 10.41 -14.15
N ILE A 184 4.84 11.54 -13.54
CA ILE A 184 5.39 11.56 -12.18
C ILE A 184 4.31 11.15 -11.16
N GLY A 185 3.09 11.64 -11.30
CA GLY A 185 1.96 11.29 -10.45
C GLY A 185 1.65 9.81 -10.48
N PHE A 186 1.60 9.23 -11.67
CA PHE A 186 1.41 7.80 -11.87
C PHE A 186 2.57 6.98 -11.28
N PHE A 187 3.82 7.45 -11.44
CA PHE A 187 4.97 6.82 -10.81
C PHE A 187 4.85 6.79 -9.27
N VAL A 188 4.65 7.94 -8.66
CA VAL A 188 4.65 8.10 -7.19
C VAL A 188 3.44 7.42 -6.55
N ILE A 189 2.25 7.60 -7.12
CA ILE A 189 0.99 7.16 -6.50
C ILE A 189 0.66 5.72 -6.89
N VAL A 190 0.80 5.35 -8.17
CA VAL A 190 0.33 4.05 -8.67
C VAL A 190 1.47 3.05 -8.72
N PHE A 191 2.55 3.36 -9.43
CA PHE A 191 3.64 2.40 -9.66
C PHE A 191 4.38 2.05 -8.36
N ASN A 192 4.78 3.05 -7.56
CA ASN A 192 5.47 2.82 -6.30
C ASN A 192 4.58 2.05 -5.31
N LEU A 193 3.31 2.44 -5.18
CA LEU A 193 2.36 1.71 -4.33
C LEU A 193 2.14 0.29 -4.84
N MET A 194 2.00 0.05 -6.14
CA MET A 194 1.85 -1.31 -6.69
C MET A 194 3.08 -2.19 -6.44
N LEU A 195 4.28 -1.63 -6.44
CA LEU A 195 5.50 -2.37 -6.08
C LEU A 195 5.55 -2.73 -4.60
N GLU A 196 5.11 -1.83 -3.73
CA GLU A 196 4.93 -2.11 -2.30
C GLU A 196 3.84 -3.18 -2.10
N TRP A 197 2.72 -3.09 -2.81
CA TRP A 197 1.66 -4.12 -2.82
C TRP A 197 2.17 -5.48 -3.22
N LEU A 198 2.94 -5.54 -4.31
CA LEU A 198 3.49 -6.80 -4.78
C LEU A 198 4.55 -7.33 -3.80
N ALA A 199 5.39 -6.46 -3.27
CA ALA A 199 6.37 -6.83 -2.25
C ALA A 199 5.70 -7.57 -1.09
N MET A 200 4.56 -7.07 -0.60
CA MET A 200 3.75 -7.75 0.41
C MET A 200 3.06 -9.01 -0.09
N ALA A 201 2.42 -8.93 -1.26
CA ALA A 201 1.66 -10.05 -1.84
C ALA A 201 2.55 -11.28 -2.01
N VAL A 202 3.82 -11.06 -2.36
CA VAL A 202 4.86 -12.09 -2.54
C VAL A 202 5.43 -12.58 -1.20
N GLU A 203 5.27 -11.83 -0.12
CA GLU A 203 5.64 -12.23 1.25
C GLU A 203 4.46 -12.86 2.00
N ALA A 204 3.26 -12.89 1.41
CA ALA A 204 2.05 -13.46 1.98
C ALA A 204 1.65 -14.77 1.25
N PRO A 205 2.18 -15.94 1.65
CA PRO A 205 1.92 -17.23 1.01
C PRO A 205 0.44 -17.60 0.88
N LEU A 206 -0.41 -17.20 1.82
CA LEU A 206 -1.87 -17.33 1.72
C LEU A 206 -2.45 -16.50 0.56
N LEU A 207 -1.92 -15.30 0.35
CA LEU A 207 -2.29 -14.41 -0.75
C LEU A 207 -1.76 -14.97 -2.07
N ILE A 208 -0.56 -15.55 -2.10
CA ILE A 208 0.01 -16.23 -3.29
C ILE A 208 -0.79 -17.49 -3.64
N LEU A 209 -1.20 -18.27 -2.65
CA LEU A 209 -2.07 -19.44 -2.84
C LEU A 209 -3.47 -19.02 -3.29
N GLY A 210 -3.97 -17.89 -2.79
CA GLY A 210 -5.17 -17.22 -3.27
C GLY A 210 -5.04 -16.71 -4.71
N ILE A 211 -3.90 -16.10 -5.09
CA ILE A 211 -3.56 -15.67 -6.45
C ILE A 211 -3.44 -16.90 -7.36
N PHE A 212 -2.87 -18.01 -6.90
CA PHE A 212 -2.80 -19.25 -7.68
C PHE A 212 -4.19 -19.81 -7.96
N PHE A 213 -4.99 -19.94 -6.90
CA PHE A 213 -6.38 -20.34 -7.03
C PHE A 213 -7.11 -19.41 -8.01
N TYR A 214 -6.92 -18.09 -7.87
CA TYR A 214 -7.45 -17.07 -8.76
C TYR A 214 -6.98 -17.19 -10.22
N LEU A 215 -5.69 -17.22 -10.51
CA LEU A 215 -5.18 -17.20 -11.88
C LEU A 215 -5.37 -18.55 -12.60
N PHE A 216 -5.14 -19.68 -11.93
CA PHE A 216 -5.17 -21.00 -12.57
C PHE A 216 -6.53 -21.66 -12.59
N ILE A 217 -7.31 -21.50 -11.52
CA ILE A 217 -8.66 -22.06 -11.46
C ILE A 217 -9.63 -20.99 -11.96
N ILE A 218 -9.60 -19.78 -11.40
CA ILE A 218 -10.60 -18.76 -11.72
C ILE A 218 -10.40 -18.15 -13.11
N ILE A 219 -9.31 -17.49 -13.46
CA ILE A 219 -9.19 -16.84 -14.78
C ILE A 219 -9.35 -17.87 -15.92
N ARG A 220 -8.69 -19.02 -15.81
CA ARG A 220 -8.70 -20.06 -16.86
C ARG A 220 -10.04 -20.78 -17.01
N HIS A 221 -10.75 -21.02 -15.91
CA HIS A 221 -11.96 -21.84 -15.91
C HIS A 221 -13.20 -21.13 -15.39
N HIS A 222 -13.18 -19.82 -15.07
CA HIS A 222 -14.38 -19.09 -14.61
C HIS A 222 -15.52 -19.25 -15.61
N LYS A 223 -15.26 -19.13 -16.91
CA LYS A 223 -16.29 -19.36 -17.94
C LYS A 223 -16.85 -20.79 -17.97
N ARG A 224 -16.15 -21.77 -17.37
CA ARG A 224 -16.61 -23.15 -17.15
C ARG A 224 -17.24 -23.36 -15.78
N PHE A 225 -16.95 -22.50 -14.81
CA PHE A 225 -17.60 -22.50 -13.52
C PHE A 225 -18.98 -21.87 -13.65
N ASN A 226 -19.96 -22.43 -12.95
CA ASN A 226 -21.28 -21.82 -12.88
C ASN A 226 -21.13 -20.39 -12.30
N PRO A 227 -21.76 -19.35 -12.90
CA PRO A 227 -21.75 -17.97 -12.39
C PRO A 227 -22.12 -17.82 -10.91
N GLU A 228 -22.82 -18.81 -10.34
CA GLU A 228 -23.18 -18.84 -8.93
C GLU A 228 -22.04 -19.24 -7.99
N THR A 229 -20.99 -19.88 -8.51
CA THR A 229 -19.85 -20.33 -7.70
C THR A 229 -19.09 -19.14 -7.10
N LEU A 230 -18.62 -19.32 -5.86
CA LEU A 230 -17.77 -18.34 -5.15
C LEU A 230 -16.52 -18.01 -5.97
N VAL A 231 -15.96 -19.02 -6.63
CA VAL A 231 -14.82 -18.96 -7.56
C VAL A 231 -15.08 -17.95 -8.68
N TYR A 232 -16.14 -18.13 -9.49
CA TYR A 232 -16.51 -17.17 -10.54
C TYR A 232 -16.71 -15.74 -9.99
N LYS A 233 -17.40 -15.62 -8.85
CA LYS A 233 -17.72 -14.33 -8.22
C LYS A 233 -16.46 -13.57 -7.80
N ILE A 234 -15.47 -14.23 -7.21
CA ILE A 234 -14.18 -13.60 -6.86
C ILE A 234 -13.41 -13.20 -8.12
N GLY A 235 -13.37 -14.09 -9.12
CA GLY A 235 -12.81 -13.84 -10.46
C GLY A 235 -13.25 -12.53 -11.07
N ASN A 236 -14.56 -12.50 -11.34
CA ASN A 236 -15.25 -11.38 -11.94
C ASN A 236 -15.18 -10.14 -11.03
N PHE A 237 -15.15 -10.30 -9.71
CA PHE A 237 -14.98 -9.17 -8.79
C PHE A 237 -13.65 -8.45 -9.01
N GLY A 238 -12.53 -9.17 -9.14
CA GLY A 238 -11.21 -8.56 -9.35
C GLY A 238 -11.12 -7.76 -10.66
N GLU A 239 -11.53 -8.37 -11.77
CA GLU A 239 -11.53 -7.72 -13.09
C GLU A 239 -12.51 -6.53 -13.13
N SER A 240 -13.74 -6.72 -12.67
CA SER A 240 -14.73 -5.64 -12.64
C SER A 240 -14.33 -4.52 -11.67
N PHE A 241 -13.71 -4.84 -10.53
CA PHE A 241 -13.18 -3.84 -9.61
C PHE A 241 -12.06 -3.04 -10.29
N TYR A 242 -11.13 -3.71 -10.94
CA TYR A 242 -10.02 -3.07 -11.66
C TYR A 242 -10.49 -2.12 -12.76
N GLU A 243 -11.39 -2.57 -13.65
CA GLU A 243 -11.96 -1.73 -14.70
C GLU A 243 -12.70 -0.52 -14.12
N ARG A 244 -13.53 -0.77 -13.11
CA ARG A 244 -14.26 0.28 -12.40
C ARG A 244 -13.33 1.28 -11.71
N PHE A 245 -12.24 0.79 -11.14
CA PHE A 245 -11.24 1.60 -10.46
C PHE A 245 -10.53 2.52 -11.45
N ILE A 246 -10.07 2.00 -12.59
CA ILE A 246 -9.48 2.83 -13.64
C ILE A 246 -10.48 3.88 -14.13
N ASN A 247 -11.74 3.51 -14.31
CA ASN A 247 -12.77 4.43 -14.76
C ASN A 247 -12.97 5.62 -13.81
N LEU A 248 -12.58 5.53 -12.53
CA LEU A 248 -12.57 6.70 -11.64
C LEU A 248 -11.65 7.81 -12.16
N PHE A 249 -10.54 7.46 -12.79
CA PHE A 249 -9.53 8.37 -13.33
C PHE A 249 -9.79 8.80 -14.78
N HIS A 250 -10.96 8.44 -15.32
CA HIS A 250 -11.37 8.78 -16.68
C HIS A 250 -12.40 9.91 -16.76
N TYR A 251 -13.03 10.26 -15.64
CA TYR A 251 -14.04 11.32 -15.56
C TYR A 251 -13.71 12.34 -14.47
N LYS A 252 -13.98 13.63 -14.75
CA LYS A 252 -13.72 14.75 -13.83
C LYS A 252 -14.53 14.62 -12.54
N GLU A 253 -15.72 14.06 -12.62
CA GLU A 253 -16.65 13.91 -11.51
C GLU A 253 -16.19 12.84 -10.51
N THR A 254 -15.40 11.86 -10.97
CA THR A 254 -15.00 10.69 -10.17
C THR A 254 -13.52 10.67 -9.79
N ILE A 255 -12.68 11.51 -10.39
CA ILE A 255 -11.22 11.48 -10.14
C ILE A 255 -10.89 11.69 -8.67
N PHE A 256 -11.62 12.58 -7.99
CA PHE A 256 -11.43 12.83 -6.57
C PHE A 256 -11.72 11.59 -5.72
N LEU A 257 -12.75 10.82 -6.09
CA LEU A 257 -13.02 9.53 -5.47
C LEU A 257 -11.91 8.51 -5.77
N GLY A 258 -11.31 8.56 -6.96
CA GLY A 258 -10.12 7.77 -7.30
C GLY A 258 -8.89 8.12 -6.46
N VAL A 259 -8.64 9.41 -6.23
CA VAL A 259 -7.52 9.88 -5.38
C VAL A 259 -7.72 9.44 -3.93
N SER A 260 -8.93 9.57 -3.38
CA SER A 260 -9.23 9.06 -2.04
C SER A 260 -9.11 7.53 -1.96
N ALA A 261 -9.44 6.83 -3.05
CA ALA A 261 -9.23 5.39 -3.15
C ALA A 261 -7.75 5.00 -3.00
N MET A 262 -6.85 5.70 -3.71
CA MET A 262 -5.40 5.45 -3.61
C MET A 262 -4.88 5.66 -2.19
N LEU A 263 -5.37 6.72 -1.52
CA LEU A 263 -5.02 7.00 -0.13
C LEU A 263 -5.45 5.88 0.82
N VAL A 264 -6.66 5.35 0.62
CA VAL A 264 -7.22 4.29 1.45
C VAL A 264 -6.58 2.92 1.13
N LEU A 265 -6.25 2.67 -0.14
CA LEU A 265 -5.48 1.48 -0.56
C LEU A 265 -4.10 1.47 0.09
N HIS A 266 -3.45 2.63 0.21
CA HIS A 266 -2.20 2.74 0.95
C HIS A 266 -2.39 2.38 2.43
N LEU A 267 -3.45 2.82 3.11
CA LEU A 267 -3.70 2.37 4.49
C LEU A 267 -3.82 0.84 4.61
N LEU A 268 -4.45 0.19 3.63
CA LEU A 268 -4.57 -1.27 3.60
C LEU A 268 -3.23 -1.98 3.41
N THR A 269 -2.22 -1.34 2.82
CA THR A 269 -0.88 -1.94 2.76
C THR A 269 -0.31 -2.09 4.15
N ASP A 270 -0.40 -1.05 4.95
CA ASP A 270 0.20 -1.07 6.28
C ASP A 270 -0.52 -2.05 7.21
N VAL A 271 -1.81 -2.34 6.97
CA VAL A 271 -2.50 -3.47 7.62
C VAL A 271 -1.82 -4.80 7.29
N ALA A 272 -1.50 -5.03 6.02
CA ALA A 272 -0.87 -6.26 5.57
C ALA A 272 0.62 -6.36 6.00
N ILE A 273 1.37 -5.26 6.04
CA ILE A 273 2.79 -5.21 6.45
C ILE A 273 2.95 -5.33 7.96
N PHE A 274 2.14 -4.62 8.73
CA PHE A 274 2.33 -4.50 10.17
C PHE A 274 1.36 -5.37 10.94
N ILE A 275 0.06 -5.14 10.73
CA ILE A 275 -0.97 -5.67 11.63
C ILE A 275 -1.10 -7.18 11.49
N ILE A 276 -1.15 -7.72 10.27
CA ILE A 276 -1.25 -9.18 10.06
C ILE A 276 -0.02 -9.90 10.66
N PRO A 277 1.23 -9.49 10.36
CA PRO A 277 2.44 -10.02 11.01
C PRO A 277 2.40 -9.97 12.55
N TYR A 278 1.97 -8.84 13.13
CA TYR A 278 1.82 -8.71 14.59
C TYR A 278 0.82 -9.69 15.21
N ILE A 279 -0.26 -10.00 14.50
CA ILE A 279 -1.30 -10.92 14.95
C ILE A 279 -0.80 -12.36 14.85
N ILE A 280 -0.18 -12.72 13.73
CA ILE A 280 0.23 -14.11 13.43
C ILE A 280 1.52 -14.48 14.18
N GLY A 281 2.33 -13.50 14.58
CA GLY A 281 3.62 -13.77 15.23
C GLY A 281 4.76 -14.00 14.24
N LYS A 282 4.61 -13.53 13.01
CA LYS A 282 5.65 -13.62 11.96
C LYS A 282 6.27 -12.24 11.80
N GLN A 283 7.59 -12.13 11.87
CA GLN A 283 8.30 -10.86 11.63
C GLN A 283 9.04 -10.99 10.31
N GLY A 284 8.52 -10.37 9.26
CA GLY A 284 9.24 -10.29 7.98
C GLY A 284 10.55 -9.52 8.19
N ALA A 285 11.67 -10.09 7.73
CA ALA A 285 13.01 -9.53 7.93
C ALA A 285 13.11 -8.09 7.42
N LEU A 286 12.48 -7.80 6.28
CA LEU A 286 12.54 -6.52 5.57
C LEU A 286 12.11 -5.31 6.39
N TYR A 287 10.96 -5.38 7.06
CA TYR A 287 10.40 -4.25 7.80
C TYR A 287 10.78 -4.30 9.27
N PHE A 288 10.65 -5.46 9.93
CA PHE A 288 10.79 -5.57 11.37
C PHE A 288 12.23 -5.38 11.84
N MET A 289 13.22 -5.94 11.13
CA MET A 289 14.63 -5.76 11.49
C MET A 289 15.08 -4.32 11.30
N GLN A 290 14.57 -3.64 10.27
CA GLN A 290 14.93 -2.26 9.99
C GLN A 290 14.30 -1.27 10.96
N LEU A 291 13.18 -1.59 11.62
CA LEU A 291 12.52 -0.69 12.56
C LEU A 291 13.08 -0.79 13.98
N GLY A 292 13.58 -1.95 14.39
CA GLY A 292 14.32 -2.14 15.65
C GLY A 292 13.43 -2.53 16.82
N ASP A 293 13.75 -2.05 18.02
CA ASP A 293 13.01 -2.38 19.25
C ASP A 293 11.58 -1.82 19.24
N GLY A 294 10.66 -2.49 19.94
CA GLY A 294 9.26 -2.07 20.05
C GLY A 294 8.31 -2.71 19.02
N HIS A 295 8.77 -3.72 18.29
CA HIS A 295 8.00 -4.41 17.26
C HIS A 295 7.75 -5.90 17.58
N ILE A 296 7.43 -6.19 18.83
CA ILE A 296 7.20 -7.57 19.31
C ILE A 296 5.75 -7.99 18.96
N PRO A 297 5.50 -9.15 18.35
CA PRO A 297 4.14 -9.53 18.00
C PRO A 297 3.24 -9.60 19.24
N LEU A 298 2.01 -9.10 19.13
CA LEU A 298 1.12 -8.99 20.28
C LEU A 298 0.80 -10.34 20.93
N ILE A 299 0.78 -11.42 20.13
CA ILE A 299 0.59 -12.77 20.67
C ILE A 299 1.74 -13.16 21.61
N HIS A 300 2.98 -12.75 21.30
CA HIS A 300 4.14 -13.00 22.16
C HIS A 300 4.06 -12.15 23.43
N LEU A 301 3.69 -10.88 23.33
CA LEU A 301 3.48 -10.00 24.48
C LEU A 301 2.39 -10.56 25.40
N MET A 302 1.24 -10.97 24.84
CA MET A 302 0.15 -11.60 25.58
C MET A 302 0.59 -12.88 26.29
N LEU A 303 1.31 -13.77 25.60
CA LEU A 303 1.80 -15.02 26.20
C LEU A 303 2.86 -14.76 27.28
N SER A 304 3.67 -13.71 27.15
CA SER A 304 4.65 -13.33 28.17
C SER A 304 4.02 -12.71 29.42
N ASP A 305 2.86 -12.06 29.27
CA ASP A 305 2.14 -11.39 30.35
C ASP A 305 1.14 -12.30 31.07
N LEU A 306 0.62 -13.32 30.38
CA LEU A 306 -0.39 -14.25 30.92
C LEU A 306 0.05 -14.97 32.21
N PRO A 307 1.31 -15.43 32.37
CA PRO A 307 1.77 -16.05 33.61
C PRO A 307 1.83 -15.09 34.80
N LYS A 308 1.93 -13.78 34.56
CA LYS A 308 2.05 -12.73 35.60
C LYS A 308 0.70 -12.36 36.23
N MET A 309 -0.41 -12.79 35.64
CA MET A 309 -1.77 -12.45 36.06
C MET A 309 -2.43 -13.61 36.82
N VAL A 310 -3.40 -13.30 37.70
CA VAL A 310 -4.17 -14.29 38.47
C VAL A 310 -5.68 -14.01 38.36
N GLY A 311 -6.50 -15.07 38.36
CA GLY A 311 -7.97 -14.97 38.40
C GLY A 311 -8.56 -14.18 37.24
N ILE A 312 -9.49 -13.27 37.55
CA ILE A 312 -10.20 -12.45 36.56
C ILE A 312 -9.26 -11.54 35.74
N ASN A 313 -8.07 -11.21 36.27
CA ASN A 313 -7.10 -10.40 35.54
C ASN A 313 -6.50 -11.15 34.34
N LYS A 314 -6.46 -12.49 34.32
CA LYS A 314 -6.08 -13.26 33.12
C LYS A 314 -7.10 -13.07 31.99
N LEU A 315 -8.39 -13.13 32.33
CA LEU A 315 -9.46 -12.88 31.36
C LEU A 315 -9.41 -11.44 30.86
N ALA A 316 -9.24 -10.47 31.75
CA ALA A 316 -9.09 -9.07 31.40
C ALA A 316 -7.89 -8.83 30.48
N LEU A 317 -6.75 -9.48 30.74
CA LEU A 317 -5.55 -9.40 29.88
C LEU A 317 -5.84 -9.90 28.46
N VAL A 318 -6.39 -11.11 28.33
CA VAL A 318 -6.72 -11.72 27.03
C VAL A 318 -7.74 -10.86 26.27
N TRP A 319 -8.76 -10.36 26.99
CA TRP A 319 -9.73 -9.42 26.45
C TRP A 319 -9.05 -8.16 25.92
N THR A 320 -8.20 -7.51 26.71
CA THR A 320 -7.52 -6.27 26.32
C THR A 320 -6.66 -6.45 25.08
N TYR A 321 -5.85 -7.52 24.99
CA TYR A 321 -5.05 -7.79 23.81
C TYR A 321 -5.93 -8.07 22.57
N SER A 322 -6.94 -8.93 22.71
CA SER A 322 -7.83 -9.29 21.60
C SER A 322 -8.61 -8.08 21.07
N PHE A 323 -9.15 -7.26 21.97
CA PHE A 323 -9.95 -6.09 21.59
C PHE A 323 -9.07 -4.94 21.08
N ASN A 324 -7.80 -4.84 21.48
CA ASN A 324 -6.85 -3.94 20.82
C ASN A 324 -6.61 -4.36 19.36
N ILE A 325 -6.41 -5.65 19.09
CA ILE A 325 -6.25 -6.17 17.72
C ILE A 325 -7.49 -5.85 16.88
N ILE A 326 -8.68 -6.15 17.42
CA ILE A 326 -9.95 -5.86 16.74
C ILE A 326 -10.12 -4.36 16.48
N ALA A 327 -9.77 -3.51 17.45
CA ALA A 327 -9.83 -2.06 17.29
C ALA A 327 -8.93 -1.57 16.16
N MET A 328 -7.66 -2.01 16.13
CA MET A 328 -6.73 -1.62 15.07
C MET A 328 -7.18 -2.09 13.69
N LEU A 329 -7.70 -3.33 13.58
CA LEU A 329 -8.28 -3.81 12.33
C LEU A 329 -9.47 -2.96 11.89
N PHE A 330 -10.38 -2.60 12.81
CA PHE A 330 -11.48 -1.70 12.46
C PHE A 330 -11.01 -0.32 12.04
N LEU A 331 -10.12 0.30 12.81
CA LEU A 331 -9.64 1.66 12.56
C LEU A 331 -8.85 1.78 11.24
N LEU A 332 -8.17 0.72 10.81
CA LEU A 332 -7.40 0.70 9.56
C LEU A 332 -8.18 0.15 8.34
N ILE A 333 -9.11 -0.80 8.52
CA ILE A 333 -9.86 -1.40 7.40
C ILE A 333 -11.15 -0.63 7.09
N LEU A 334 -11.83 -0.07 8.09
CA LEU A 334 -13.11 0.60 7.87
C LEU A 334 -13.05 1.83 6.95
N PRO A 335 -11.95 2.62 6.85
CA PRO A 335 -11.82 3.64 5.80
C PRO A 335 -12.03 3.06 4.39
N ALA A 336 -11.56 1.84 4.11
CA ALA A 336 -11.81 1.14 2.84
C ALA A 336 -13.26 0.73 2.65
N LEU A 337 -13.91 0.28 3.71
CA LEU A 337 -15.34 -0.04 3.67
C LEU A 337 -16.19 1.23 3.45
N ILE A 338 -15.85 2.34 4.11
CA ILE A 338 -16.48 3.64 3.92
C ILE A 338 -16.31 4.08 2.48
N TRP A 339 -15.07 4.12 1.97
CA TRP A 339 -14.79 4.47 0.59
C TRP A 339 -15.58 3.60 -0.40
N TYR A 340 -15.63 2.28 -0.19
CA TYR A 340 -16.36 1.37 -1.06
C TYR A 340 -17.88 1.63 -1.05
N LYS A 341 -18.44 2.03 0.09
CA LYS A 341 -19.85 2.43 0.20
C LYS A 341 -20.14 3.74 -0.53
N LEU A 342 -19.26 4.73 -0.40
CA LEU A 342 -19.31 5.98 -1.17
C LEU A 342 -19.26 5.70 -2.68
N TYR A 343 -18.34 4.80 -3.09
CA TYR A 343 -18.22 4.37 -4.47
C TYR A 343 -19.49 3.71 -5.01
N GLN A 344 -20.16 2.90 -4.21
CA GLN A 344 -21.43 2.28 -4.59
C GLN A 344 -22.65 3.19 -4.46
N ARG A 345 -22.51 4.37 -3.84
CA ARG A 345 -23.63 5.24 -3.43
C ARG A 345 -24.71 4.46 -2.67
N LYS A 346 -24.25 3.63 -1.73
CA LYS A 346 -25.12 2.80 -0.89
C LYS A 346 -24.96 3.24 0.55
N GLY A 347 -26.09 3.44 1.21
CA GLY A 347 -26.13 3.66 2.64
C GLY A 347 -25.45 2.56 3.46
N PHE A 348 -25.16 2.90 4.71
CA PHE A 348 -24.49 2.02 5.65
C PHE A 348 -25.52 1.17 6.40
N ASN A 349 -25.55 -0.13 6.13
CA ASN A 349 -26.26 -1.09 6.96
C ASN A 349 -25.26 -1.89 7.78
N VAL A 350 -25.08 -1.50 9.04
CA VAL A 350 -24.16 -2.16 9.98
C VAL A 350 -24.97 -3.04 10.95
N PRO A 351 -24.60 -4.32 11.14
CA PRO A 351 -25.22 -5.17 12.15
C PRO A 351 -25.04 -4.63 13.57
N HIS A 352 -26.03 -4.84 14.44
CA HIS A 352 -26.01 -4.43 15.84
C HIS A 352 -24.77 -4.95 16.59
N ILE A 353 -24.42 -6.21 16.34
CA ILE A 353 -23.24 -6.88 16.93
C ILE A 353 -21.94 -6.20 16.48
N ALA A 354 -21.84 -5.81 15.21
CA ALA A 354 -20.64 -5.16 14.69
C ALA A 354 -20.45 -3.76 15.30
N LEU A 355 -21.54 -2.99 15.50
CA LEU A 355 -21.48 -1.72 16.23
C LEU A 355 -21.04 -1.92 17.68
N ALA A 356 -21.62 -2.89 18.40
CA ALA A 356 -21.25 -3.21 19.76
C ALA A 356 -19.77 -3.60 19.89
N LEU A 357 -19.30 -4.47 18.98
CA LEU A 357 -17.91 -4.91 18.94
C LEU A 357 -16.95 -3.75 18.63
N PHE A 358 -17.31 -2.86 17.69
CA PHE A 358 -16.54 -1.66 17.37
C PHE A 358 -16.38 -0.75 18.59
N PHE A 359 -17.47 -0.34 19.23
CA PHE A 359 -17.38 0.57 20.37
C PHE A 359 -16.69 -0.06 21.59
N CYS A 360 -16.90 -1.35 21.81
CA CYS A 360 -16.20 -2.10 22.85
C CYS A 360 -14.69 -2.13 22.60
N SER A 361 -14.26 -2.46 21.38
CA SER A 361 -12.84 -2.57 21.01
C SER A 361 -12.14 -1.22 21.02
N VAL A 362 -12.76 -0.18 20.46
CA VAL A 362 -12.23 1.20 20.52
C VAL A 362 -12.13 1.67 21.98
N ALA A 363 -13.09 1.36 22.84
CA ALA A 363 -12.99 1.70 24.26
C ALA A 363 -11.80 1.03 24.95
N VAL A 364 -11.55 -0.26 24.69
CA VAL A 364 -10.34 -0.95 25.17
C VAL A 364 -9.08 -0.24 24.66
N PHE A 365 -9.01 0.02 23.36
CA PHE A 365 -7.86 0.66 22.71
C PHE A 365 -7.53 2.03 23.30
N LEU A 366 -8.56 2.86 23.57
CA LEU A 366 -8.36 4.18 24.16
C LEU A 366 -7.94 4.12 25.64
N LEU A 367 -8.47 3.17 26.42
CA LEU A 367 -8.19 3.07 27.85
C LEU A 367 -6.86 2.39 28.15
N MET A 368 -6.51 1.37 27.34
CA MET A 368 -5.31 0.55 27.50
C MET A 368 -4.74 0.17 26.12
N PRO A 369 -4.11 1.12 25.40
CA PRO A 369 -3.54 0.87 24.08
C PRO A 369 -2.37 -0.11 24.18
N SER A 370 -2.40 -1.16 23.37
CA SER A 370 -1.25 -2.05 23.14
C SER A 370 -0.44 -1.68 21.89
N PHE A 371 -0.96 -0.73 21.10
CA PHE A 371 -0.27 -0.17 19.95
C PHE A 371 0.02 1.30 20.17
N ARG A 372 1.17 1.75 19.68
CA ARG A 372 1.52 3.16 19.56
C ARG A 372 1.73 3.47 18.09
N ILE A 373 1.13 4.56 17.63
CA ILE A 373 1.26 5.04 16.26
C ILE A 373 2.10 6.30 16.31
N SER A 374 3.17 6.36 15.54
CA SER A 374 4.05 7.52 15.45
C SER A 374 4.69 7.63 14.07
N SER A 375 5.46 8.68 13.82
CA SER A 375 6.30 8.78 12.61
C SER A 375 7.55 7.92 12.78
N ILE A 376 7.98 7.22 11.73
CA ILE A 376 9.27 6.53 11.72
C ILE A 376 10.38 7.57 11.99
N ASN A 377 11.34 7.22 12.86
CA ASN A 377 12.44 8.13 13.22
C ASN A 377 13.80 7.66 12.68
N LYS A 378 13.78 6.93 11.56
CA LYS A 378 14.98 6.40 10.91
C LYS A 378 15.23 7.15 9.60
N PRO A 379 16.44 7.71 9.35
CA PRO A 379 16.69 8.60 8.21
C PRO A 379 16.39 8.01 6.82
N ILE A 380 16.46 6.68 6.69
CA ILE A 380 16.35 5.96 5.42
C ILE A 380 14.92 5.49 5.16
N LEU A 381 14.08 5.47 6.21
CA LEU A 381 12.71 4.98 6.14
C LEU A 381 11.74 6.14 6.28
N VAL A 382 10.61 6.00 5.60
CA VAL A 382 9.54 6.98 5.62
C VAL A 382 8.22 6.27 5.87
N GLY A 383 7.44 6.78 6.81
CA GLY A 383 6.06 6.33 6.99
C GLY A 383 5.59 6.38 8.44
N VAL A 384 4.65 5.49 8.75
CA VAL A 384 4.08 5.36 10.10
C VAL A 384 4.73 4.18 10.81
N ASP A 385 5.19 4.44 12.01
CA ASP A 385 5.70 3.46 12.93
C ASP A 385 4.55 2.99 13.84
N ILE A 386 4.11 1.74 13.66
CA ILE A 386 3.15 1.06 14.52
C ILE A 386 3.94 0.14 15.45
N GLN A 387 4.14 0.57 16.69
CA GLN A 387 4.87 -0.18 17.71
C GLN A 387 3.89 -0.90 18.65
N THR A 388 4.35 -1.99 19.25
CA THR A 388 3.59 -2.79 20.21
C THR A 388 4.27 -2.77 21.57
N TYR A 389 3.46 -2.76 22.63
CA TYR A 389 3.95 -2.70 24.01
C TYR A 389 3.17 -3.65 24.92
N SER A 390 3.83 -4.11 25.98
CA SER A 390 3.14 -4.85 27.03
C SER A 390 2.16 -3.92 27.74
N ILE A 391 0.90 -4.31 27.84
CA ILE A 391 -0.13 -3.54 28.56
C ILE A 391 0.17 -3.44 30.08
N LEU A 392 1.03 -4.32 30.60
CA LEU A 392 1.45 -4.31 32.01
C LEU A 392 2.48 -3.22 32.32
N GLU A 393 3.26 -2.76 31.34
CA GLU A 393 4.24 -1.68 31.52
C GLU A 393 3.58 -0.35 31.91
N SER A 394 2.29 -0.18 31.59
CA SER A 394 1.52 1.01 31.97
C SER A 394 1.28 1.14 33.48
N GLY A 395 1.43 0.06 34.25
CA GLY A 395 1.10 0.00 35.68
C GLY A 395 -0.38 0.18 36.02
N LYS A 396 -1.26 0.30 35.02
CA LYS A 396 -2.71 0.52 35.22
C LYS A 396 -3.43 -0.80 35.51
N ALA A 397 -4.45 -0.75 36.36
CA ALA A 397 -5.29 -1.90 36.67
C ALA A 397 -6.12 -2.36 35.45
N LEU A 398 -5.97 -3.61 35.02
CA LEU A 398 -6.64 -4.19 33.84
C LEU A 398 -8.16 -4.33 33.98
N LEU A 399 -8.64 -4.53 35.21
CA LEU A 399 -10.05 -4.82 35.47
C LEU A 399 -10.96 -3.64 35.08
N LEU A 400 -10.49 -2.40 35.26
CA LEU A 400 -11.29 -1.22 34.98
C LEU A 400 -11.53 -1.02 33.46
N PRO A 401 -10.51 -1.03 32.57
CA PRO A 401 -10.71 -1.03 31.13
C PRO A 401 -11.59 -2.19 30.63
N PHE A 402 -11.43 -3.38 31.22
CA PHE A 402 -12.27 -4.54 30.92
C PHE A 402 -13.76 -4.27 31.19
N ILE A 403 -14.10 -3.82 32.41
CA ILE A 403 -15.49 -3.54 32.78
C ILE A 403 -16.07 -2.39 31.94
N ILE A 404 -15.33 -1.27 31.81
CA ILE A 404 -15.82 -0.10 31.07
C ILE A 404 -16.09 -0.45 29.60
N SER A 405 -15.16 -1.14 28.95
CA SER A 405 -15.34 -1.52 27.54
C SER A 405 -16.52 -2.48 27.36
N LEU A 406 -16.71 -3.44 28.27
CA LEU A 406 -17.84 -4.36 28.23
C LEU A 406 -19.18 -3.61 28.38
N VAL A 407 -19.27 -2.69 29.34
CA VAL A 407 -20.46 -1.85 29.55
C VAL A 407 -20.75 -0.98 28.32
N ILE A 408 -19.73 -0.35 27.73
CA ILE A 408 -19.88 0.42 26.49
C ILE A 408 -20.38 -0.46 25.35
N GLY A 409 -19.83 -1.68 25.19
CA GLY A 409 -20.27 -2.63 24.17
C GLY A 409 -21.73 -3.06 24.35
N ILE A 410 -22.14 -3.39 25.59
CA ILE A 410 -23.53 -3.76 25.91
C ILE A 410 -24.48 -2.58 25.67
N ALA A 411 -24.11 -1.38 26.13
CA ALA A 411 -24.90 -0.17 25.89
C ALA A 411 -25.04 0.10 24.39
N ALA A 412 -23.95 0.03 23.63
CA ALA A 412 -23.96 0.17 22.18
C ALA A 412 -24.89 -0.87 21.51
N PHE A 413 -24.84 -2.13 21.94
CA PHE A 413 -25.73 -3.18 21.44
C PHE A 413 -27.21 -2.83 21.67
N ILE A 414 -27.59 -2.50 22.91
CA ILE A 414 -28.97 -2.17 23.30
C ILE A 414 -29.46 -0.92 22.56
N LEU A 415 -28.68 0.16 22.56
CA LEU A 415 -29.04 1.42 21.92
C LEU A 415 -29.19 1.25 20.41
N SER A 416 -28.44 0.33 19.78
CA SER A 416 -28.53 0.09 18.35
C SER A 416 -29.87 -0.50 17.88
N PHE A 417 -30.74 -0.99 18.77
CA PHE A 417 -32.09 -1.43 18.40
C PHE A 417 -33.04 -0.25 18.12
N SER A 418 -32.75 0.94 18.65
CA SER A 418 -33.47 2.15 18.26
C SER A 418 -32.87 2.71 16.98
N HIS A 419 -33.70 2.89 15.94
CA HIS A 419 -33.26 3.39 14.64
C HIS A 419 -32.50 4.72 14.75
N TRP A 420 -33.06 5.68 15.51
CA TRP A 420 -32.45 6.99 15.69
C TRP A 420 -31.10 6.92 16.41
N LEU A 421 -30.99 6.13 17.47
CA LEU A 421 -29.73 5.95 18.21
C LEU A 421 -28.69 5.21 17.37
N LYS A 422 -29.10 4.18 16.61
CA LYS A 422 -28.23 3.44 15.69
C LYS A 422 -27.59 4.36 14.67
N GLU A 423 -28.36 5.28 14.10
CA GLU A 423 -27.86 6.29 13.16
C GLU A 423 -26.82 7.22 13.84
N LYS A 424 -27.12 7.74 15.04
CA LYS A 424 -26.15 8.60 15.76
C LYS A 424 -24.88 7.85 16.14
N MET A 425 -25.00 6.58 16.53
CA MET A 425 -23.85 5.72 16.78
C MET A 425 -23.03 5.46 15.52
N LEU A 426 -23.69 5.24 14.37
CA LEU A 426 -22.99 5.06 13.10
C LEU A 426 -22.22 6.33 12.72
N ILE A 427 -22.85 7.51 12.85
CA ILE A 427 -22.20 8.81 12.61
C ILE A 427 -20.98 8.96 13.54
N LEU A 428 -21.15 8.69 14.85
CA LEU A 428 -20.05 8.75 15.81
C LEU A 428 -18.92 7.77 15.45
N GLY A 429 -19.26 6.55 15.04
CA GLY A 429 -18.28 5.55 14.63
C GLY A 429 -17.47 6.00 13.41
N ILE A 430 -18.13 6.55 12.40
CA ILE A 430 -17.45 7.11 11.21
C ILE A 430 -16.59 8.32 11.58
N LEU A 431 -17.05 9.21 12.46
CA LEU A 431 -16.22 10.32 12.97
C LEU A 431 -14.96 9.84 13.69
N ILE A 432 -15.06 8.75 14.48
CA ILE A 432 -13.89 8.13 15.13
C ILE A 432 -12.93 7.56 14.08
N ILE A 433 -13.46 6.86 13.07
CA ILE A 433 -12.66 6.25 11.99
C ILE A 433 -11.97 7.33 11.15
N ASP A 434 -12.70 8.38 10.76
CA ASP A 434 -12.17 9.52 10.02
C ASP A 434 -11.10 10.25 10.85
N GLY A 435 -11.36 10.49 12.13
CA GLY A 435 -10.40 11.12 13.04
C GLY A 435 -9.12 10.30 13.19
N PHE A 436 -9.23 8.98 13.32
CA PHE A 436 -8.08 8.08 13.33
C PHE A 436 -7.34 8.06 11.99
N PHE A 437 -8.07 8.01 10.88
CA PHE A 437 -7.47 8.04 9.54
C PHE A 437 -6.69 9.35 9.31
N GLY A 438 -7.25 10.49 9.70
CA GLY A 438 -6.55 11.77 9.68
C GLY A 438 -5.31 11.79 10.57
N TYR A 439 -5.38 11.18 11.75
CA TYR A 439 -4.23 11.04 12.66
C TYR A 439 -3.13 10.17 12.04
N TYR A 440 -3.49 9.09 11.37
CA TYR A 440 -2.58 8.22 10.63
C TYR A 440 -1.90 8.97 9.48
N ILE A 441 -2.69 9.60 8.61
CA ILE A 441 -2.20 10.39 7.48
C ILE A 441 -1.30 11.54 7.96
N TYR A 442 -1.62 12.16 9.10
CA TYR A 442 -0.76 13.19 9.69
C TYR A 442 0.65 12.68 10.00
N PHE A 443 0.78 11.52 10.67
CA PHE A 443 2.11 10.98 10.98
C PHE A 443 2.87 10.57 9.74
N TYR A 444 2.20 9.90 8.80
CA TYR A 444 2.80 9.54 7.52
C TYR A 444 3.30 10.80 6.79
N PHE A 445 2.42 11.80 6.67
CA PHE A 445 2.70 13.03 5.94
C PHE A 445 3.79 13.88 6.63
N LYS A 446 3.84 13.89 7.97
CA LYS A 446 4.90 14.54 8.72
C LYS A 446 6.27 13.95 8.41
N ASP A 447 6.35 12.63 8.37
CA ASP A 447 7.62 11.94 8.15
C ASP A 447 8.11 12.09 6.70
N ILE A 448 7.22 11.87 5.73
CA ILE A 448 7.54 12.09 4.31
C ILE A 448 7.93 13.55 4.02
N SER A 449 7.27 14.52 4.67
CA SER A 449 7.65 15.93 4.55
C SER A 449 9.05 16.20 5.08
N ARG A 450 9.40 15.63 6.24
CA ARG A 450 10.76 15.75 6.80
C ARG A 450 11.79 15.17 5.83
N TYR A 451 11.55 13.97 5.31
CA TYR A 451 12.44 13.31 4.36
C TYR A 451 12.65 14.15 3.09
N TYR A 452 11.57 14.58 2.45
CA TYR A 452 11.66 15.35 1.20
C TYR A 452 12.28 16.72 1.44
N LEU A 453 11.85 17.48 2.45
CA LEU A 453 12.40 18.82 2.71
C LEU A 453 13.89 18.77 3.07
N GLY A 454 14.32 17.77 3.87
CA GLY A 454 15.73 17.55 4.18
C GLY A 454 16.55 17.18 2.93
N SER A 455 16.03 16.27 2.11
CA SER A 455 16.71 15.83 0.88
C SER A 455 16.78 16.95 -0.16
N ILE A 456 15.68 17.67 -0.40
CA ILE A 456 15.59 18.77 -1.36
C ILE A 456 16.52 19.91 -0.95
N SER A 457 16.51 20.32 0.33
CA SER A 457 17.37 21.42 0.80
C SER A 457 18.86 21.10 0.65
N THR A 458 19.24 19.83 0.83
CA THR A 458 20.62 19.38 0.63
C THR A 458 20.99 19.30 -0.86
N LEU A 459 20.11 18.75 -1.69
CA LEU A 459 20.44 18.43 -3.09
C LEU A 459 20.29 19.62 -4.03
N ILE A 460 19.37 20.57 -3.78
CA ILE A 460 19.09 21.67 -4.70
C ILE A 460 20.26 22.65 -4.88
N LEU A 461 21.14 22.75 -3.88
CA LEU A 461 22.36 23.57 -3.91
C LEU A 461 23.62 22.77 -4.25
N SER A 462 23.47 21.48 -4.55
CA SER A 462 24.58 20.57 -4.87
C SER A 462 24.65 20.27 -6.39
N PRO A 463 25.72 19.61 -6.88
CA PRO A 463 25.76 19.10 -8.25
C PRO A 463 24.58 18.17 -8.61
N ASP A 464 23.94 17.57 -7.60
CA ASP A 464 22.78 16.69 -7.74
C ASP A 464 21.44 17.46 -7.78
N PHE A 465 21.44 18.73 -8.22
CA PHE A 465 20.25 19.59 -8.29
C PHE A 465 19.09 18.95 -9.08
N PHE A 466 19.41 18.14 -10.09
CA PHE A 466 18.43 17.41 -10.90
C PHE A 466 17.62 16.42 -10.06
N ILE A 467 18.28 15.69 -9.16
CA ILE A 467 17.63 14.80 -8.20
C ILE A 467 16.75 15.63 -7.26
N GLY A 468 17.29 16.74 -6.73
CA GLY A 468 16.54 17.67 -5.88
C GLY A 468 15.25 18.19 -6.54
N LEU A 469 15.29 18.53 -7.83
CA LEU A 469 14.12 18.99 -8.59
C LEU A 469 13.05 17.89 -8.74
N PHE A 470 13.45 16.66 -9.07
CA PHE A 470 12.51 15.53 -9.15
C PHE A 470 11.91 15.20 -7.79
N LEU A 471 12.71 15.22 -6.72
CA LEU A 471 12.20 15.02 -5.36
C LEU A 471 11.21 16.13 -4.97
N ALA A 472 11.39 17.37 -5.41
CA ALA A 472 10.41 18.43 -5.22
C ALA A 472 9.09 18.13 -5.95
N MET A 473 9.15 17.63 -7.19
CA MET A 473 7.96 17.20 -7.93
C MET A 473 7.27 16.01 -7.24
N PHE A 474 8.03 15.03 -6.76
CA PHE A 474 7.48 13.90 -6.01
C PHE A 474 6.80 14.38 -4.72
N TYR A 475 7.41 15.32 -4.02
CA TYR A 475 6.83 15.91 -2.82
C TYR A 475 5.51 16.63 -3.11
N LEU A 476 5.43 17.42 -4.19
CA LEU A 476 4.17 18.07 -4.61
C LEU A 476 3.04 17.06 -4.87
N VAL A 477 3.36 15.95 -5.55
CA VAL A 477 2.41 14.86 -5.76
C VAL A 477 1.96 14.22 -4.44
N ASN A 478 2.88 14.03 -3.49
CA ASN A 478 2.55 13.51 -2.17
C ASN A 478 1.67 14.47 -1.36
N ILE A 479 1.92 15.79 -1.40
CA ILE A 479 1.02 16.80 -0.79
C ILE A 479 -0.39 16.64 -1.36
N PHE A 480 -0.52 16.52 -2.68
CA PHE A 480 -1.82 16.33 -3.32
C PHE A 480 -2.48 15.03 -2.86
N LEU A 481 -1.77 13.90 -2.87
CA LEU A 481 -2.34 12.62 -2.45
C LEU A 481 -2.79 12.62 -0.98
N TYR A 482 -1.91 13.01 -0.05
CA TYR A 482 -2.18 12.88 1.38
C TYR A 482 -3.08 13.98 1.93
N VAL A 483 -2.83 15.24 1.57
CA VAL A 483 -3.60 16.36 2.13
C VAL A 483 -4.90 16.54 1.36
N VAL A 484 -4.82 16.70 0.03
CA VAL A 484 -6.02 16.93 -0.79
C VAL A 484 -6.88 15.68 -0.85
N GLY A 485 -6.27 14.49 -1.01
CA GLY A 485 -7.00 13.22 -0.98
C GLY A 485 -7.76 12.97 0.32
N TYR A 486 -7.19 13.32 1.48
CA TYR A 486 -7.88 13.19 2.77
C TYR A 486 -9.03 14.19 2.91
N ILE A 487 -8.83 15.46 2.53
CA ILE A 487 -9.90 16.48 2.56
C ILE A 487 -11.07 16.06 1.65
N ILE A 488 -10.76 15.54 0.47
CA ILE A 488 -11.76 14.98 -0.45
C ILE A 488 -12.50 13.81 0.20
N PHE A 489 -11.78 12.87 0.81
CA PHE A 489 -12.38 11.72 1.50
C PHE A 489 -13.38 12.17 2.58
N LEU A 490 -13.02 13.16 3.40
CA LEU A 490 -13.92 13.74 4.40
C LEU A 490 -15.13 14.45 3.77
N SER A 491 -14.91 15.19 2.69
CA SER A 491 -15.97 15.88 1.95
C SER A 491 -16.99 14.89 1.38
N GLU A 492 -16.52 13.83 0.72
CA GLU A 492 -17.39 12.79 0.15
C GLU A 492 -18.13 12.02 1.24
N THR A 493 -17.46 11.68 2.34
CA THR A 493 -18.08 11.06 3.51
C THR A 493 -19.21 11.93 4.06
N LYS A 494 -18.97 13.24 4.23
CA LYS A 494 -19.98 14.21 4.68
C LYS A 494 -21.16 14.36 3.71
N LYS A 495 -20.90 14.34 2.39
CA LYS A 495 -21.96 14.44 1.37
C LYS A 495 -22.90 13.24 1.44
N GLU A 496 -22.36 12.03 1.49
CA GLU A 496 -23.18 10.80 1.54
C GLU A 496 -24.09 10.79 2.79
N PHE A 497 -23.58 11.26 3.93
CA PHE A 497 -24.40 11.35 5.14
C PHE A 497 -25.64 12.22 5.00
N ARG A 498 -25.58 13.31 4.22
CA ARG A 498 -26.73 14.20 3.97
C ARG A 498 -27.77 13.61 3.03
N TYR A 499 -27.38 12.62 2.22
CA TYR A 499 -28.28 11.98 1.26
C TYR A 499 -29.00 10.77 1.86
N VAL A 500 -28.36 10.09 2.80
CA VAL A 500 -28.91 8.87 3.42
C VAL A 500 -29.81 9.17 4.62
N TYR A 501 -29.56 10.28 5.32
CA TYR A 501 -30.27 10.71 6.54
C TYR A 501 -30.61 12.19 6.48
#